data_AF-A0A816BKA2-F1
#
_entry.id   AF-A0A816BKA2-F1
#
_cell.length_a   1.000
_cell.length_b   1.000
_cell.length_c   1.000
_cell.angle_alpha   90.00
_cell.angle_beta   90.00
_cell.angle_gamma   90.00
#
_symmetry.space_group_name_H-M   'P 1'
#
loop_
_entity.id
_entity.type
_entity.pdbx_description
1 polymer ?
#
loop_
_entity_poly.entity_id
_entity_poly.type
_entity_poly.pdbx_seq_one_letter_code
_entity_poly.pdbx_strand_id
1 'polypeptide(L)'
;MSSKNSNIDTLKVLIEKCGSSSFDIVYGKKFFFNHTLHGLIALHKLHASDERLQEFFDIYTKLLNPPVPLNPDDPPLTETNWTDYLGKEKRFVELADYFERVKRELGDKKKLLQKYLPKLIDGISGEATHGIIHLGYALHSPDEKSLSDALAALTWSYRYLGHLGMFARHRM
;
A
#
# COMPACT_ATOMS: atom_id res chain seq x y z
N MET A 1 -15.65 15.60 -28.77
CA MET A 1 -14.74 16.13 -27.72
C MET A 1 -15.26 15.76 -26.33
N SER A 2 -15.18 14.48 -25.91
CA SER A 2 -15.72 14.02 -24.61
C SER A 2 -14.89 12.91 -23.91
N SER A 3 -13.65 12.65 -24.31
CA SER A 3 -12.92 11.44 -23.86
C SER A 3 -11.86 11.65 -22.78
N LYS A 4 -11.68 12.87 -22.25
CA LYS A 4 -10.61 13.13 -21.26
C LYS A 4 -11.03 12.94 -19.80
N ASN A 5 -12.33 12.91 -19.48
CA ASN A 5 -12.81 12.75 -18.10
C ASN A 5 -13.24 11.32 -17.73
N SER A 6 -13.63 10.46 -18.67
CA SER A 6 -14.16 9.13 -18.32
C SER A 6 -13.11 8.17 -17.75
N ASN A 7 -11.87 8.29 -18.22
CA ASN A 7 -10.79 7.37 -17.85
C ASN A 7 -10.29 7.54 -16.42
N ILE A 8 -10.21 8.79 -15.95
CA ILE A 8 -9.76 9.08 -14.58
C ILE A 8 -10.81 8.67 -13.54
N ASP A 9 -12.09 8.86 -13.87
CA ASP A 9 -13.20 8.46 -13.01
C ASP A 9 -13.28 6.92 -12.90
N THR A 10 -13.15 6.22 -14.04
CA THR A 10 -13.08 4.75 -14.07
C THR A 10 -11.89 4.25 -13.26
N LEU A 11 -10.70 4.80 -13.49
CA LEU A 11 -9.49 4.45 -12.75
C LEU A 11 -9.70 4.60 -11.24
N LYS A 12 -10.25 5.73 -10.79
CA LYS A 12 -10.49 6.00 -9.38
C LYS A 12 -11.41 4.95 -8.75
N VAL A 13 -12.54 4.66 -9.40
CA VAL A 13 -13.50 3.64 -8.92
C VAL A 13 -12.86 2.26 -8.81
N LEU A 14 -12.03 1.86 -9.78
CA LEU A 14 -11.36 0.57 -9.76
C LEU A 14 -10.30 0.48 -8.65
N ILE A 15 -9.55 1.56 -8.42
CA ILE A 15 -8.56 1.62 -7.34
C ILE A 15 -9.23 1.53 -5.96
N GLU A 16 -10.32 2.27 -5.73
CA GLU A 16 -11.08 2.20 -4.49
C GLU A 16 -11.55 0.77 -4.18
N LYS A 17 -11.89 -0.01 -5.22
CA LYS A 17 -12.31 -1.41 -5.11
C LYS A 17 -11.17 -2.42 -4.97
N CYS A 18 -9.90 -2.05 -5.18
CA CYS A 18 -8.77 -2.97 -5.03
C CYS A 18 -7.87 -2.67 -3.83
N GLY A 19 -8.20 -1.66 -3.02
CA GLY A 19 -7.43 -1.29 -1.83
C GLY A 19 -7.56 -2.29 -0.68
N SER A 20 -6.95 -1.93 0.46
CA SER A 20 -6.88 -2.77 1.66
C SER A 20 -8.22 -3.18 2.27
N SER A 21 -9.31 -2.46 1.93
CA SER A 21 -10.67 -2.80 2.37
C SER A 21 -11.27 -3.99 1.62
N SER A 22 -10.68 -4.38 0.49
CA SER A 22 -11.22 -5.42 -0.41
C SER A 22 -10.28 -6.59 -0.63
N PHE A 23 -8.97 -6.37 -0.54
CA PHE A 23 -7.97 -7.42 -0.74
C PHE A 23 -6.77 -7.28 0.19
N ASP A 24 -6.11 -8.40 0.47
CA ASP A 24 -4.80 -8.40 1.14
C ASP A 24 -3.71 -7.86 0.19
N ILE A 25 -2.59 -7.41 0.76
CA ILE A 25 -1.43 -6.91 0.00
C ILE A 25 -0.67 -8.03 -0.70
N VAL A 26 -0.91 -9.28 -0.32
CA VAL A 26 -0.34 -10.48 -0.94
C VAL A 26 -1.39 -11.56 -1.21
N TYR A 27 -1.12 -12.41 -2.19
CA TYR A 27 -1.97 -13.55 -2.55
C TYR A 27 -1.13 -14.82 -2.80
N GLY A 28 -1.81 -15.94 -3.05
CA GLY A 28 -1.16 -17.22 -3.33
C GLY A 28 -0.25 -17.69 -2.19
N LYS A 29 -0.79 -17.80 -0.97
CA LYS A 29 -0.02 -18.12 0.26
C LYS A 29 1.12 -17.13 0.58
N LYS A 30 0.90 -15.85 0.32
CA LYS A 30 1.86 -14.75 0.53
C LYS A 30 3.10 -14.74 -0.38
N PHE A 31 3.07 -15.51 -1.48
CA PHE A 31 4.19 -15.53 -2.43
C PHE A 31 4.16 -14.39 -3.45
N PHE A 32 2.97 -13.84 -3.72
CA PHE A 32 2.79 -12.82 -4.74
C PHE A 32 2.25 -11.54 -4.13
N PHE A 33 2.82 -10.42 -4.53
CA PHE A 33 2.36 -9.09 -4.13
C PHE A 33 1.16 -8.67 -4.97
N ASN A 34 0.19 -7.96 -4.40
CA ASN A 34 -0.96 -7.46 -5.12
C ASN A 34 -0.56 -6.29 -6.04
N HIS A 35 -0.48 -6.53 -7.35
CA HIS A 35 -0.09 -5.52 -8.34
C HIS A 35 -1.26 -4.76 -8.96
N THR A 36 -2.49 -4.91 -8.47
CA THR A 36 -3.68 -4.31 -9.11
C THR A 36 -3.53 -2.80 -9.26
N LEU A 37 -3.10 -2.11 -8.20
CA LEU A 37 -2.83 -0.68 -8.23
C LEU A 37 -1.78 -0.32 -9.29
N HIS A 38 -0.70 -1.10 -9.38
CA HIS A 38 0.39 -0.85 -10.33
C HIS A 38 -0.12 -0.97 -11.77
N GLY A 39 -0.83 -2.05 -12.06
CA GLY A 39 -1.35 -2.33 -13.39
C GLY A 39 -2.38 -1.29 -13.83
N LEU A 40 -3.32 -0.93 -12.95
CA LEU A 40 -4.33 0.10 -13.25
C LEU A 40 -3.69 1.45 -13.58
N ILE A 41 -2.76 1.92 -12.74
CA ILE A 41 -2.07 3.19 -12.96
C ILE A 41 -1.20 3.13 -14.22
N ALA A 42 -0.48 2.02 -14.45
CA ALA A 42 0.36 1.86 -15.63
C ALA A 42 -0.47 1.86 -16.91
N LEU A 43 -1.56 1.11 -16.97
CA LEU A 43 -2.47 1.06 -18.11
C LEU A 43 -3.09 2.42 -18.39
N HIS A 44 -3.58 3.13 -17.36
CA HIS A 44 -4.10 4.48 -17.52
C HIS A 44 -3.03 5.44 -18.07
N LYS A 45 -1.79 5.39 -17.54
CA LYS A 45 -0.68 6.21 -18.04
C LYS A 45 -0.27 5.88 -19.48
N LEU A 46 -0.53 4.66 -19.94
CA LEU A 46 -0.37 4.24 -21.33
C LEU A 46 -1.61 4.51 -22.21
N HIS A 47 -2.59 5.26 -21.69
CA HIS A 47 -3.82 5.63 -22.40
C HIS A 47 -4.72 4.44 -22.78
N ALA A 48 -4.70 3.37 -21.98
CA ALA A 48 -5.66 2.27 -22.13
C ALA A 48 -7.11 2.76 -21.96
N SER A 49 -8.06 2.14 -22.66
CA SER A 49 -9.48 2.49 -22.54
C SER A 49 -10.09 2.03 -21.21
N ASP A 50 -11.27 2.56 -20.88
CA ASP A 50 -12.01 2.24 -19.66
C ASP A 50 -12.34 0.74 -19.60
N GLU A 51 -12.71 0.15 -20.74
CA GLU A 51 -12.95 -1.29 -20.89
C GLU A 51 -11.70 -2.10 -20.60
N ARG A 52 -10.52 -1.63 -21.04
CA ARG A 52 -9.26 -2.33 -20.79
C ARG A 52 -8.85 -2.26 -19.33
N LEU A 53 -9.12 -1.14 -18.63
CA LEU A 53 -8.91 -1.02 -17.19
C LEU A 53 -9.82 -2.00 -16.43
N GLN A 54 -11.10 -2.06 -16.80
CA GLN A 54 -12.07 -2.99 -16.21
C GLN A 54 -11.70 -4.45 -16.46
N GLU A 55 -11.32 -4.81 -17.69
CA GLU A 55 -10.91 -6.17 -18.04
C GLU A 55 -9.68 -6.60 -17.22
N PHE A 56 -8.67 -5.73 -17.10
CA PHE A 56 -7.51 -5.98 -16.25
C PHE A 56 -7.92 -6.21 -14.79
N PHE A 57 -8.76 -5.33 -14.24
CA PHE A 57 -9.27 -5.44 -12.87
C PHE A 57 -10.01 -6.77 -12.65
N ASP A 58 -10.92 -7.14 -13.55
CA ASP A 58 -11.75 -8.35 -13.43
C ASP A 58 -10.92 -9.63 -13.52
N ILE A 59 -9.86 -9.64 -14.33
CA ILE A 59 -8.96 -10.79 -14.44
C ILE A 59 -8.10 -10.90 -13.18
N TYR A 60 -7.49 -9.79 -12.77
CA TYR A 60 -6.47 -9.81 -11.73
C TYR A 60 -7.06 -10.05 -10.34
N THR A 61 -8.22 -9.44 -10.03
CA THR A 61 -8.89 -9.59 -8.73
C THR A 61 -9.35 -11.01 -8.42
N LYS A 62 -9.57 -11.85 -9.44
CA LYS A 62 -9.87 -13.29 -9.26
C LYS A 62 -8.75 -14.08 -8.60
N LEU A 63 -7.52 -13.57 -8.63
CA LEU A 63 -6.34 -14.22 -8.03
C LEU A 63 -6.13 -13.81 -6.57
N LEU A 64 -6.75 -12.71 -6.14
CA LEU A 64 -6.43 -12.06 -4.88
C LEU A 64 -7.10 -12.73 -3.70
N ASN A 65 -6.41 -12.69 -2.57
CA ASN A 65 -6.98 -13.09 -1.30
C ASN A 65 -7.88 -11.96 -0.75
N PRO A 66 -8.99 -12.30 -0.08
CA PRO A 66 -9.73 -11.33 0.72
C PRO A 66 -8.82 -10.79 1.84
N PRO A 67 -9.15 -9.63 2.43
CA PRO A 67 -8.40 -9.08 3.56
C PRO A 67 -8.37 -10.07 4.72
N VAL A 68 -7.24 -10.10 5.43
CA VAL A 68 -7.12 -10.88 6.67
C VAL A 68 -8.12 -10.32 7.69
N PRO A 69 -9.00 -11.17 8.28
CA PRO A 69 -9.94 -10.71 9.30
C PRO A 69 -9.24 -10.04 10.47
N LEU A 70 -9.87 -8.98 10.99
CA LEU A 70 -9.39 -8.29 12.18
C LEU A 70 -9.47 -9.21 13.40
N ASN A 71 -8.44 -9.16 14.24
CA ASN A 71 -8.47 -9.84 15.54
C ASN A 71 -9.02 -8.86 16.59
N PRO A 72 -10.18 -9.12 17.22
CA PRO A 72 -10.78 -8.20 18.19
C PRO A 72 -9.92 -7.99 19.45
N ASP A 73 -9.00 -8.93 19.74
CA ASP A 73 -8.10 -8.84 20.88
C ASP A 73 -6.84 -7.99 20.60
N ASP A 74 -6.57 -7.66 19.34
CA ASP A 74 -5.42 -6.83 19.00
C ASP A 74 -5.69 -5.36 19.39
N PRO A 75 -4.76 -4.71 20.12
CA PRO A 75 -4.96 -3.32 20.50
C PRO A 75 -4.94 -2.41 19.26
N PRO A 76 -5.71 -1.30 19.26
CA PRO A 76 -5.66 -0.33 18.17
C PRO A 76 -4.23 0.15 17.89
N LEU A 77 -3.91 0.35 16.61
CA LEU A 77 -2.62 0.90 16.22
C LEU A 77 -2.55 2.40 16.53
N THR A 78 -1.45 2.83 17.12
CA THR A 78 -1.16 4.19 17.58
C THR A 78 0.25 4.61 17.15
N GLU A 79 0.59 5.87 17.37
CA GLU A 79 1.96 6.37 17.15
C GLU A 79 3.03 5.63 17.97
N THR A 80 2.67 5.04 19.10
CA THR A 80 3.63 4.38 19.99
C THR A 80 3.82 2.89 19.71
N ASN A 81 2.92 2.23 18.98
CA ASN A 81 2.96 0.77 18.79
C ASN A 81 3.02 0.31 17.32
N TRP A 82 2.77 1.18 16.34
CA TRP A 82 2.74 0.75 14.92
C TRP A 82 4.06 0.14 14.45
N THR A 83 5.18 0.59 15.03
CA THR A 83 6.53 0.11 14.69
C THR A 83 6.80 -1.32 15.12
N ASP A 84 6.01 -1.86 16.05
CA ASP A 84 6.17 -3.25 16.53
C ASP A 84 5.80 -4.26 15.42
N TYR A 85 5.11 -3.79 14.38
CA TYR A 85 4.65 -4.56 13.24
C TYR A 85 5.54 -4.45 12.01
N LEU A 86 6.68 -3.73 12.09
CA LEU A 86 7.64 -3.66 11.00
C LEU A 86 8.10 -5.06 10.59
N GLY A 87 7.71 -5.45 9.37
CA GLY A 87 8.12 -6.70 8.77
C GLY A 87 7.46 -7.94 9.40
N LYS A 88 6.41 -7.78 10.20
CA LYS A 88 5.72 -8.91 10.84
C LYS A 88 4.74 -9.61 9.91
N GLU A 89 4.50 -9.06 8.72
CA GLU A 89 3.59 -9.62 7.72
C GLU A 89 2.17 -9.87 8.27
N LYS A 90 1.70 -8.94 9.12
CA LYS A 90 0.41 -8.98 9.82
C LYS A 90 -0.23 -7.59 9.82
N ARG A 91 -1.52 -7.54 10.14
CA ARG A 91 -2.28 -6.30 10.41
C ARG A 91 -2.25 -5.29 9.27
N PHE A 92 -2.20 -5.75 8.00
CA PHE A 92 -2.11 -4.87 6.84
C PHE A 92 -3.26 -3.86 6.78
N VAL A 93 -4.50 -4.33 6.91
CA VAL A 93 -5.71 -3.48 6.91
C VAL A 93 -5.66 -2.44 8.03
N GLU A 94 -5.29 -2.87 9.23
CA GLU A 94 -5.25 -2.00 10.41
C GLU A 94 -4.14 -0.94 10.29
N LEU A 95 -2.99 -1.32 9.72
CA LEU A 95 -1.91 -0.38 9.39
C LEU A 95 -2.38 0.65 8.37
N ALA A 96 -3.14 0.23 7.35
CA ALA A 96 -3.69 1.14 6.36
C ALA A 96 -4.69 2.13 7.00
N ASP A 97 -5.59 1.64 7.86
CA ASP A 97 -6.54 2.47 8.60
C ASP A 97 -5.83 3.43 9.57
N TYR A 98 -4.73 2.99 10.19
CA TYR A 98 -3.87 3.83 11.02
C TYR A 98 -3.27 4.99 10.21
N PHE A 99 -2.61 4.71 9.09
CA PHE A 99 -2.03 5.76 8.25
C PHE A 99 -3.09 6.67 7.64
N GLU A 100 -4.26 6.13 7.31
CA GLU A 100 -5.38 6.89 6.80
C GLU A 100 -5.93 7.87 7.84
N ARG A 101 -6.06 7.43 9.10
CA ARG A 101 -6.45 8.32 10.21
C ARG A 101 -5.41 9.42 10.43
N VAL A 102 -4.12 9.07 10.50
CA VAL A 102 -3.06 10.06 10.69
C VAL A 102 -2.99 11.05 9.51
N LYS A 103 -3.19 10.59 8.28
CA LYS A 103 -3.26 11.47 7.09
C LYS A 103 -4.37 12.51 7.24
N ARG A 104 -5.57 12.10 7.68
CA ARG A 104 -6.70 13.01 7.93
C ARG A 104 -6.39 14.02 9.03
N GLU A 105 -5.79 13.58 10.13
CA GLU A 105 -5.38 14.46 11.24
C GLU A 105 -4.34 15.50 10.80
N LEU A 106 -3.37 15.11 9.96
CA LEU A 106 -2.34 16.02 9.44
C LEU A 106 -2.87 16.96 8.35
N GLY A 107 -3.96 16.60 7.67
CA GLY A 107 -4.58 17.33 6.58
C GLY A 107 -3.73 17.44 5.31
N ASP A 108 -2.58 16.76 5.25
CA ASP A 108 -1.63 16.84 4.15
C ASP A 108 -0.85 15.55 3.98
N LYS A 109 -0.95 14.95 2.80
CA LYS A 109 -0.19 13.75 2.42
C LYS A 109 1.33 13.94 2.45
N LYS A 110 1.84 15.15 2.20
CA LYS A 110 3.28 15.43 2.30
C LYS A 110 3.76 15.33 3.74
N LYS A 111 2.98 15.84 4.71
CA LYS A 111 3.29 15.70 6.13
C LYS A 111 3.30 14.25 6.58
N LEU A 112 2.36 13.44 6.09
CA LEU A 112 2.35 12.00 6.34
C LEU A 112 3.67 11.35 5.86
N LEU A 113 4.07 11.63 4.62
CA LEU A 113 5.32 11.10 4.06
C LEU A 113 6.54 11.59 4.83
N GLN A 114 6.63 12.88 5.15
CA GLN A 114 7.72 13.44 5.95
C GLN A 114 7.82 12.79 7.34
N LYS A 115 6.68 12.43 7.95
CA LYS A 115 6.65 11.81 9.27
C LYS A 115 7.10 10.34 9.24
N TYR A 116 6.66 9.56 8.25
CA TYR A 116 6.83 8.09 8.29
C TYR A 116 7.83 7.51 7.29
N LEU A 117 7.98 8.11 6.10
CA LEU A 117 8.85 7.58 5.07
C LEU A 117 10.33 7.47 5.49
N PRO A 118 10.91 8.42 6.26
CA PRO A 118 12.30 8.30 6.71
C PRO A 118 12.58 7.02 7.51
N LYS A 119 11.61 6.51 8.27
CA LYS A 119 11.76 5.26 9.03
C LYS A 119 11.50 4.03 8.15
N LEU A 120 10.55 4.13 7.22
CA LEU A 120 10.13 3.03 6.36
C LEU A 120 11.13 2.74 5.23
N ILE A 121 11.89 3.74 4.78
CA ILE A 121 12.85 3.57 3.68
C ILE A 121 14.00 2.63 4.04
N ASP A 122 14.33 2.49 5.32
CA ASP A 122 15.30 1.50 5.79
C ASP A 122 14.85 0.06 5.47
N GLY A 123 13.54 -0.15 5.34
CA GLY A 123 12.89 -1.41 5.03
C GLY A 123 12.71 -1.72 3.55
N ILE A 124 13.36 -0.96 2.67
CA ILE A 124 13.09 -0.96 1.23
C ILE A 124 13.29 -2.31 0.53
N SER A 125 14.07 -3.25 1.07
CA SER A 125 14.32 -4.54 0.40
C SER A 125 13.18 -5.55 0.55
N GLY A 126 12.20 -5.24 1.41
CA GLY A 126 11.00 -6.01 1.64
C GLY A 126 10.28 -6.39 0.36
N GLU A 127 9.85 -7.66 0.25
CA GLU A 127 9.11 -8.18 -0.92
C GLU A 127 9.80 -7.84 -2.24
N ALA A 128 11.13 -8.00 -2.34
CA ALA A 128 11.91 -7.61 -3.52
C ALA A 128 11.63 -6.16 -3.98
N THR A 129 11.58 -5.23 -3.02
CA THR A 129 11.30 -3.79 -3.20
C THR A 129 9.86 -3.44 -3.61
N HIS A 130 8.91 -4.38 -3.58
CA HIS A 130 7.54 -4.09 -4.01
C HIS A 130 6.84 -3.04 -3.16
N GLY A 131 7.14 -2.93 -1.86
CA GLY A 131 6.57 -1.89 -1.01
C GLY A 131 6.85 -0.47 -1.52
N ILE A 132 8.10 -0.18 -1.93
CA ILE A 132 8.46 1.16 -2.43
C ILE A 132 7.94 1.41 -3.85
N ILE A 133 7.88 0.36 -4.68
CA ILE A 133 7.26 0.42 -6.00
C ILE A 133 5.77 0.76 -5.84
N HIS A 134 5.09 0.10 -4.90
CA HIS A 134 3.68 0.35 -4.59
C HIS A 134 3.44 1.78 -4.10
N LEU A 135 4.32 2.31 -3.25
CA LEU A 135 4.29 3.72 -2.87
C LEU A 135 4.45 4.65 -4.08
N GLY A 136 5.37 4.35 -5.00
CA GLY A 136 5.54 5.12 -6.23
C GLY A 136 4.25 5.19 -7.06
N TYR A 137 3.53 4.07 -7.21
CA TYR A 137 2.24 4.04 -7.89
C TYR A 137 1.14 4.78 -7.12
N ALA A 138 1.09 4.63 -5.79
CA ALA A 138 0.14 5.32 -4.94
C ALA A 138 0.27 6.84 -5.01
N LEU A 139 1.50 7.38 -5.19
CA LEU A 139 1.72 8.81 -5.40
C LEU A 139 1.11 9.35 -6.71
N HIS A 140 0.86 8.46 -7.68
CA HIS A 140 0.19 8.77 -8.94
C HIS A 140 -1.31 8.42 -8.94
N SER A 141 -1.82 7.88 -7.83
CA SER A 141 -3.22 7.49 -7.71
C SER A 141 -4.15 8.71 -7.59
N PRO A 142 -5.31 8.70 -8.28
CA PRO A 142 -6.39 9.65 -8.02
C PRO A 142 -7.15 9.37 -6.71
N ASP A 143 -6.97 8.18 -6.12
CA ASP A 143 -7.46 7.84 -4.79
C ASP A 143 -6.39 8.14 -3.74
N GLU A 144 -6.70 9.02 -2.80
CA GLU A 144 -5.77 9.39 -1.74
C GLU A 144 -5.57 8.28 -0.71
N LYS A 145 -6.51 7.33 -0.56
CA LYS A 145 -6.37 6.21 0.39
C LYS A 145 -5.25 5.25 -0.01
N SER A 146 -4.99 5.13 -1.32
CA SER A 146 -3.86 4.36 -1.88
C SER A 146 -2.52 4.69 -1.22
N LEU A 147 -2.31 5.95 -0.79
CA LEU A 147 -1.08 6.34 -0.09
C LEU A 147 -0.95 5.67 1.28
N SER A 148 -2.05 5.59 2.02
CA SER A 148 -2.13 4.95 3.34
C SER A 148 -1.91 3.44 3.21
N ASP A 149 -2.54 2.82 2.20
CA ASP A 149 -2.33 1.41 1.85
C ASP A 149 -0.85 1.15 1.51
N ALA A 150 -0.18 2.07 0.82
CA ALA A 150 1.23 1.91 0.47
C ALA A 150 2.19 2.03 1.65
N LEU A 151 1.93 2.93 2.61
CA LEU A 151 2.72 2.99 3.85
C LEU A 151 2.49 1.74 4.72
N ALA A 152 1.27 1.20 4.71
CA ALA A 152 0.96 -0.07 5.35
C ALA A 152 1.71 -1.23 4.67
N ALA A 153 1.76 -1.28 3.34
CA ALA A 153 2.50 -2.28 2.58
C ALA A 153 4.01 -2.21 2.87
N LEU A 154 4.60 -1.01 2.94
CA LEU A 154 6.00 -0.82 3.34
C LEU A 154 6.27 -1.27 4.79
N THR A 155 5.33 -1.00 5.70
CA THR A 155 5.44 -1.46 7.09
C THR A 155 5.36 -2.99 7.17
N TRP A 156 4.39 -3.57 6.48
CA TRP A 156 4.12 -5.01 6.45
C TRP A 156 5.30 -5.79 5.88
N SER A 157 5.86 -5.30 4.76
CA SER A 157 6.96 -5.94 4.02
C SER A 157 8.36 -5.60 4.56
N TYR A 158 8.48 -4.69 5.52
CA TYR A 158 9.74 -4.09 5.96
C TYR A 158 10.88 -5.12 6.14
N ARG A 159 11.95 -4.96 5.35
CA ARG A 159 13.22 -5.69 5.49
C ARG A 159 14.39 -4.76 5.17
N TYR A 160 15.45 -4.82 5.96
CA TYR A 160 16.65 -4.06 5.67
C TYR A 160 17.33 -4.57 4.39
N LEU A 161 17.87 -3.66 3.57
CA LEU A 161 18.68 -4.03 2.39
C LEU A 161 19.98 -4.76 2.75
N GLY A 162 20.46 -4.56 3.99
CA GLY A 162 21.65 -5.21 4.53
C GLY A 162 21.69 -5.17 6.06
N HIS A 163 22.72 -5.76 6.66
CA HIS A 163 22.79 -5.99 8.10
C HIS A 163 23.14 -4.72 8.91
N LEU A 164 22.19 -3.80 9.13
CA LEU A 164 22.37 -2.68 10.07
C LEU A 164 22.26 -3.10 11.56
N GLY A 165 21.68 -4.27 11.83
CA GLY A 165 21.44 -4.77 13.21
C GLY A 165 22.69 -5.14 14.04
N MET A 166 23.90 -5.09 13.47
CA MET A 166 25.14 -5.43 14.18
C MET A 166 25.87 -4.20 14.74
N PHE A 167 25.71 -3.02 14.12
CA PHE A 167 26.40 -1.79 14.55
C PHE A 167 25.59 -0.94 15.55
N ALA A 168 24.29 -1.18 15.68
CA ALA A 168 23.44 -0.47 16.65
C ALA A 168 23.62 -0.93 18.10
N ARG A 169 24.28 -2.08 18.36
CA ARG A 169 24.54 -2.58 19.73
C ARG A 169 25.78 -1.99 20.40
N HIS A 170 26.50 -1.08 19.73
CA HIS A 170 27.77 -0.51 20.22
C HIS A 170 27.72 1.00 20.48
N ARG A 171 26.53 1.60 20.59
CA ARG A 171 26.40 2.93 21.18
C ARG A 171 25.73 2.79 22.54
N MET A 172 26.60 2.60 23.55
CA MET A 172 26.32 2.92 24.96
C MET A 172 26.16 4.43 25.11
#